data_AF-A0A6P0UVB1-F1
#
_entry.id   AF-A0A6P0UVB1-F1
#
_cell.length_a   1.000
_cell.length_b   1.000
_cell.length_c   1.000
_cell.angle_alpha   90.00
_cell.angle_beta   90.00
_cell.angle_gamma   90.00
#
_symmetry.space_group_name_H-M   'P 1'
#
loop_
_entity.id
_entity.type
_entity.pdbx_description
1 polymer ?
#
loop_
_entity_poly.entity_id
_entity_poly.type
_entity_poly.pdbx_seq_one_letter_code
_entity_poly.pdbx_strand_id
1 'polypeptide(L)'
;MKNEDQMQALIRPIILQAQTELLPPEKFYRLCQRLRNQTSIKRFYFLTPPPNLIPLQPHQISPHQLCKFLDRLAHYVSSVSLEGHQEIFYLQRVNIRLRGVKRKVVLVKRRVTQHQHITIATGMKVEVEIVGAGMIGRVARLRINDGQDLAFKAFFDPDFVWQHGPWAEIPIGIRLKACQVTKDLPEFLFAGQDWAVWEWIYPHTNPQSRKEGITYEQFAQVEGLTKLNPLNHSNYNPYNMRLDPGGIQKEYWGRRFHDFLRGIIFYGKKAHREGFQSLTLYMKVNMLRYLCLRLIALIFPKFIQPHQASSRSLRGRTHP
;
A
#
# COMPACT_ATOMS: atom_id res chain seq x y z
N MET A 1 5.00 -18.60 19.56
CA MET A 1 6.18 -18.99 18.76
C MET A 1 5.83 -20.08 17.76
N LYS A 2 5.53 -21.33 18.14
CA LYS A 2 5.24 -22.42 17.16
C LYS A 2 4.27 -22.07 16.00
N ASN A 3 3.20 -21.32 16.24
CA ASN A 3 2.19 -21.02 15.20
C ASN A 3 2.60 -19.87 14.23
N GLU A 4 3.55 -19.00 14.62
CA GLU A 4 3.97 -17.86 13.81
C GLU A 4 5.01 -18.27 12.76
N ASP A 5 6.02 -19.04 13.19
CA ASP A 5 7.04 -19.59 12.30
C ASP A 5 6.44 -20.59 11.30
N GLN A 6 5.42 -21.35 11.73
CA GLN A 6 4.65 -22.25 10.87
C GLN A 6 3.88 -21.49 9.79
N MET A 7 3.19 -20.39 10.14
CA MET A 7 2.47 -19.57 9.18
C MET A 7 3.42 -18.95 8.14
N GLN A 8 4.57 -18.42 8.58
CA GLN A 8 5.58 -17.88 7.68
C GLN A 8 6.20 -18.94 6.77
N ALA A 9 6.48 -20.14 7.30
CA ALA A 9 6.97 -21.26 6.51
C ALA A 9 5.95 -21.69 5.43
N LEU A 10 4.66 -21.66 5.74
CA LEU A 10 3.59 -22.06 4.83
C LEU A 10 3.37 -21.07 3.68
N ILE A 11 3.54 -19.77 3.92
CA ILE A 11 3.37 -18.76 2.87
C ILE A 11 4.62 -18.52 2.03
N ARG A 12 5.79 -18.92 2.54
CA ARG A 12 7.09 -18.74 1.90
C ARG A 12 7.13 -19.19 0.43
N PRO A 13 6.54 -20.33 0.01
CA PRO A 13 6.54 -20.73 -1.40
C PRO A 13 5.84 -19.72 -2.31
N ILE A 14 4.73 -19.14 -1.86
CA ILE A 14 3.98 -18.11 -2.62
C ILE A 14 4.83 -16.83 -2.73
N ILE A 15 5.51 -16.44 -1.65
CA ILE A 15 6.41 -15.28 -1.65
C ILE A 15 7.59 -15.53 -2.59
N LEU A 16 8.26 -16.67 -2.51
CA LEU A 16 9.39 -17.03 -3.39
C LEU A 16 8.95 -16.98 -4.85
N GLN A 17 7.77 -17.51 -5.17
CA GLN A 17 7.24 -17.45 -6.51
C GLN A 17 6.96 -16.01 -6.97
N ALA A 18 6.40 -15.16 -6.11
CA ALA A 18 6.20 -13.74 -6.42
C ALA A 18 7.52 -12.94 -6.53
N GLN A 19 8.59 -13.42 -5.90
CA GLN A 19 9.93 -12.84 -6.03
C GLN A 19 10.57 -13.20 -7.37
N THR A 20 10.29 -14.38 -7.92
CA THR A 20 10.91 -14.87 -9.17
C THR A 20 10.15 -14.49 -10.42
N GLU A 21 8.81 -14.44 -10.36
CA GLU A 21 7.96 -14.06 -11.49
C GLU A 21 6.85 -13.10 -11.07
N LEU A 22 6.43 -12.24 -12.00
CA LEU A 22 5.25 -11.42 -11.77
C LEU A 22 3.97 -12.28 -11.85
N LEU A 23 3.37 -12.54 -10.69
CA LEU A 23 2.13 -13.31 -10.60
C LEU A 23 0.90 -12.46 -10.98
N PRO A 24 0.07 -12.93 -11.93
CA PRO A 24 -1.22 -12.30 -12.21
C PRO A 24 -2.13 -12.32 -10.97
N PRO A 25 -3.04 -11.32 -10.80
CA PRO A 25 -3.85 -11.22 -9.59
C PRO A 25 -4.67 -12.47 -9.27
N GLU A 26 -5.29 -13.07 -10.29
CA GLU A 26 -6.06 -14.31 -10.16
C GLU A 26 -5.19 -15.51 -9.75
N LYS A 27 -3.95 -15.60 -10.25
CA LYS A 27 -3.02 -16.67 -9.89
C LYS A 27 -2.60 -16.53 -8.42
N PHE A 28 -2.21 -15.32 -8.01
CA PHE A 28 -1.81 -15.04 -6.63
C PHE A 28 -2.96 -15.28 -5.65
N TYR A 29 -4.17 -14.82 -5.98
CA TYR A 29 -5.38 -15.08 -5.20
C TYR A 29 -5.65 -16.58 -5.04
N ARG A 30 -5.65 -17.36 -6.14
CA ARG A 30 -5.90 -18.81 -6.10
C ARG A 30 -4.87 -19.57 -5.27
N LEU A 31 -3.59 -19.18 -5.34
CA LEU A 31 -2.53 -19.77 -4.51
C LEU A 31 -2.83 -19.55 -3.02
N CYS A 32 -3.21 -18.32 -2.65
CA CYS A 32 -3.59 -18.01 -1.28
C CYS A 32 -4.84 -18.77 -0.84
N GLN A 33 -5.86 -18.89 -1.68
CA GLN A 33 -7.08 -19.63 -1.36
C GLN A 33 -6.84 -21.13 -1.20
N ARG A 34 -6.01 -21.74 -2.07
CA ARG A 34 -5.61 -23.15 -1.92
C ARG A 34 -4.91 -23.38 -0.59
N LEU A 35 -3.96 -22.53 -0.23
CA LEU A 35 -3.26 -22.63 1.05
C LEU A 35 -4.22 -22.47 2.24
N ARG A 36 -5.18 -21.53 2.14
CA ARG A 36 -6.22 -21.33 3.15
C ARG A 36 -7.10 -22.57 3.33
N ASN A 37 -7.46 -23.24 2.23
CA ASN A 37 -8.30 -24.44 2.30
C ASN A 37 -7.55 -25.67 2.84
N GLN A 38 -6.22 -25.71 2.66
CA GLN A 38 -5.37 -26.81 3.13
C GLN A 38 -4.89 -26.61 4.58
N THR A 39 -5.10 -25.44 5.16
CA THR A 39 -4.55 -25.08 6.48
C THR A 39 -5.63 -24.42 7.34
N SER A 40 -5.35 -24.20 8.62
CA SER A 40 -6.24 -23.42 9.51
C SER A 40 -5.95 -21.91 9.47
N ILE A 41 -5.11 -21.46 8.53
CA ILE A 41 -4.66 -20.06 8.45
C ILE A 41 -5.80 -19.19 7.91
N LYS A 42 -6.26 -18.24 8.73
CA LYS A 42 -7.32 -17.29 8.34
C LYS A 42 -6.76 -16.05 7.63
N ARG A 43 -5.58 -15.59 8.06
CA ARG A 43 -4.93 -14.38 7.53
C ARG A 43 -3.50 -14.65 7.10
N PHE A 44 -3.12 -14.03 5.99
CA PHE A 44 -1.79 -14.10 5.42
C PHE A 44 -1.06 -12.77 5.59
N TYR A 45 0.24 -12.86 5.88
CA TYR A 45 1.14 -11.71 5.87
C TYR A 45 2.29 -12.01 4.93
N PHE A 46 2.64 -11.01 4.12
CA PHE A 46 3.63 -11.11 3.07
C PHE A 46 4.84 -10.27 3.45
N LEU A 47 6.00 -10.93 3.53
CA LEU A 47 7.25 -10.39 4.07
C LEU A 47 7.17 -10.02 5.56
N THR A 48 8.31 -10.06 6.24
CA THR A 48 8.42 -9.69 7.65
C THR A 48 8.70 -8.20 7.77
N PRO A 49 8.03 -7.46 8.69
CA PRO A 49 8.42 -6.10 9.03
C PRO A 49 9.93 -5.99 9.31
N PRO A 50 10.65 -5.04 8.70
CA PRO A 50 12.09 -4.95 8.83
C PRO A 50 12.52 -4.64 10.28
N PRO A 51 13.67 -5.15 10.75
CA PRO A 51 14.09 -5.03 12.15
C PRO A 51 14.27 -3.60 12.65
N ASN A 52 14.50 -2.63 11.77
CA ASN A 52 14.59 -1.22 12.14
C ASN A 52 13.24 -0.61 12.55
N LEU A 53 12.11 -1.19 12.12
CA LEU A 53 10.77 -0.74 12.54
C LEU A 53 10.35 -1.31 13.89
N ILE A 54 10.90 -2.45 14.28
CA ILE A 54 10.60 -3.14 15.53
C ILE A 54 11.93 -3.42 16.21
N PRO A 55 12.37 -2.58 17.17
CA PRO A 55 13.58 -2.87 17.92
C PRO A 55 13.46 -4.26 18.57
N LEU A 56 14.59 -4.90 18.84
CA LEU A 56 14.63 -6.23 19.44
C LEU A 56 14.85 -6.10 20.96
N GLN A 57 13.78 -5.90 21.73
CA GLN A 57 13.83 -5.95 23.20
C GLN A 57 12.77 -6.91 23.80
N PRO A 58 13.04 -7.52 24.98
CA PRO A 58 12.25 -8.65 25.52
C PRO A 58 10.76 -8.36 25.81
N HIS A 59 10.39 -7.09 25.96
CA HIS A 59 9.02 -6.65 26.26
C HIS A 59 8.29 -6.03 25.05
N GLN A 60 8.91 -6.06 23.88
CA GLN A 60 8.38 -5.38 22.69
C GLN A 60 7.35 -6.20 21.93
N ILE A 61 6.59 -5.48 21.11
CA ILE A 61 5.59 -5.98 20.17
C ILE A 61 6.30 -6.83 19.12
N SER A 62 5.90 -8.09 18.96
CA SER A 62 6.47 -8.94 17.90
C SER A 62 5.99 -8.49 16.51
N PRO A 63 6.70 -8.84 15.42
CA PRO A 63 6.25 -8.56 14.06
C PRO A 63 4.82 -9.03 13.79
N HIS A 64 4.46 -10.23 14.26
CA HIS A 64 3.09 -10.74 14.14
C HIS A 64 2.06 -9.91 14.90
N GLN A 65 2.41 -9.43 16.10
CA GLN A 65 1.55 -8.56 16.89
C GLN A 65 1.34 -7.21 16.20
N LEU A 66 2.38 -6.67 15.56
CA LEU A 66 2.26 -5.48 14.72
C LEU A 66 1.31 -5.74 13.54
N CYS A 67 1.50 -6.83 12.79
CA CYS A 67 0.61 -7.16 11.66
C CYS A 67 -0.86 -7.30 12.09
N LYS A 68 -1.14 -7.92 13.25
CA LYS A 68 -2.50 -7.99 13.81
C LYS A 68 -3.06 -6.62 14.22
N PHE A 69 -2.21 -5.71 14.68
CA PHE A 69 -2.64 -4.33 14.90
C PHE A 69 -2.95 -3.65 13.56
N LEU A 70 -2.11 -3.84 12.55
CA LEU A 70 -2.30 -3.26 11.22
C LEU A 70 -3.56 -3.79 10.52
N ASP A 71 -3.96 -5.05 10.75
CA ASP A 71 -5.27 -5.56 10.33
C ASP A 71 -6.43 -4.71 10.87
N ARG A 72 -6.36 -4.36 12.17
CA ARG A 72 -7.37 -3.50 12.80
C ARG A 72 -7.25 -2.06 12.33
N LEU A 73 -6.02 -1.59 12.11
CA LEU A 73 -5.76 -0.27 11.60
C LEU A 73 -6.30 -0.11 10.17
N ALA A 74 -6.24 -1.14 9.34
CA ALA A 74 -6.81 -1.14 7.99
C ALA A 74 -8.31 -0.85 8.02
N HIS A 75 -9.05 -1.50 8.93
CA HIS A 75 -10.47 -1.23 9.14
C HIS A 75 -10.74 0.19 9.68
N TYR A 76 -9.90 0.67 10.60
CA TYR A 76 -10.01 2.05 11.09
C TYR A 76 -9.76 3.06 9.95
N VAL A 77 -8.63 2.95 9.27
CA VAL A 77 -8.23 3.83 8.16
C VAL A 77 -9.28 3.78 7.06
N SER A 78 -9.84 2.62 6.72
CA SER A 78 -10.90 2.53 5.70
C SER A 78 -12.22 3.20 6.10
N SER A 79 -12.46 3.43 7.39
CA SER A 79 -13.66 4.12 7.89
C SER A 79 -13.52 5.63 8.03
N VAL A 80 -12.31 6.17 8.25
CA VAL A 80 -12.11 7.62 8.48
C VAL A 80 -12.01 8.39 7.16
N SER A 81 -13.00 9.21 6.84
CA SER A 81 -13.08 9.96 5.57
C SER A 81 -12.31 11.28 5.53
N LEU A 82 -11.94 11.83 6.69
CA LEU A 82 -11.30 13.16 6.79
C LEU A 82 -9.79 13.08 6.54
N GLU A 83 -9.33 13.69 5.45
CA GLU A 83 -7.89 13.93 5.20
C GLU A 83 -7.34 14.92 6.25
N GLY A 84 -6.09 14.69 6.67
CA GLY A 84 -5.46 15.39 7.78
C GLY A 84 -5.87 14.88 9.17
N HIS A 85 -6.80 13.90 9.28
CA HIS A 85 -7.13 13.29 10.57
C HIS A 85 -5.89 12.59 11.14
N GLN A 86 -5.49 13.00 12.35
CA GLN A 86 -4.35 12.45 13.06
C GLN A 86 -4.78 11.66 14.29
N GLU A 87 -4.11 10.54 14.54
CA GLU A 87 -4.36 9.68 15.67
C GLU A 87 -3.06 9.06 16.20
N ILE A 88 -2.97 8.87 17.51
CA ILE A 88 -1.81 8.22 18.13
C ILE A 88 -2.27 6.99 18.90
N PHE A 89 -1.67 5.85 18.58
CA PHE A 89 -1.85 4.57 19.26
C PHE A 89 -0.60 4.19 20.04
N TYR A 90 -0.80 3.60 21.22
CA TYR A 90 0.26 3.00 22.02
C TYR A 90 -0.02 1.51 22.17
N LEU A 91 0.93 0.69 21.73
CA LEU A 91 0.90 -0.76 21.76
C LEU A 91 1.76 -1.27 22.91
N GLN A 92 1.13 -1.96 23.86
CA GLN A 92 1.84 -2.51 25.02
C GLN A 92 1.53 -3.99 25.19
N ARG A 93 2.58 -4.80 25.36
CA ARG A 93 2.41 -6.22 25.69
C ARG A 93 2.18 -6.36 27.19
N VAL A 94 1.03 -6.91 27.56
CA VAL A 94 0.64 -7.09 28.97
C VAL A 94 0.31 -8.54 29.27
N ASN A 95 0.55 -8.98 30.51
CA ASN A 95 0.10 -10.26 31.01
C ASN A 95 -1.23 -10.06 31.72
N ILE A 96 -2.31 -10.67 31.23
CA ILE A 96 -3.60 -10.69 31.91
C ILE A 96 -3.84 -12.09 32.49
N ARG A 97 -4.42 -12.15 33.69
CA ARG A 97 -4.87 -13.41 34.29
C ARG A 97 -6.38 -13.50 34.09
N LEU A 98 -6.83 -14.43 33.27
CA LEU A 98 -8.25 -14.69 33.02
C LEU A 98 -8.56 -16.11 33.46
N ARG A 99 -9.49 -16.26 34.41
CA ARG A 99 -9.94 -17.56 34.95
C ARG A 99 -8.76 -18.47 35.36
N GLY A 100 -7.82 -17.91 36.13
CA GLY A 100 -6.63 -18.63 36.61
C GLY A 100 -5.49 -18.75 35.59
N VAL A 101 -5.75 -18.61 34.28
CA VAL A 101 -4.75 -18.75 33.21
C VAL A 101 -4.09 -17.40 32.90
N LYS A 102 -2.75 -17.34 32.95
CA LYS A 102 -1.97 -16.17 32.48
C LYS A 102 -1.91 -16.18 30.95
N ARG A 103 -2.35 -15.09 30.31
CA ARG A 103 -2.28 -14.89 28.86
C ARG A 103 -1.54 -13.59 28.54
N LYS A 104 -0.67 -13.64 27.54
CA LYS A 104 -0.01 -12.45 26.97
C LYS A 104 -0.94 -11.83 25.93
N VAL A 105 -1.30 -10.57 26.08
CA VAL A 105 -2.13 -9.81 25.12
C VAL A 105 -1.46 -8.49 24.74
N VAL A 106 -1.88 -7.90 23.64
CA VAL A 106 -1.50 -6.54 23.25
C VAL A 106 -2.63 -5.60 23.64
N LEU A 107 -2.34 -4.69 24.55
CA LEU A 107 -3.20 -3.57 24.85
C LEU A 107 -2.94 -2.47 23.82
N VAL A 108 -4.01 -1.96 23.22
CA VAL A 108 -3.97 -0.81 22.34
C VAL A 108 -4.62 0.34 23.09
N LYS A 109 -3.86 1.39 23.40
CA LYS A 109 -4.40 2.63 23.96
C LYS A 109 -4.43 3.69 22.87
N ARG A 110 -5.61 4.29 22.66
CA ARG A 110 -5.80 5.43 21.77
C ARG A 110 -5.66 6.71 22.60
N ARG A 111 -4.90 7.68 22.12
CA ARG A 111 -4.80 8.98 22.81
C ARG A 111 -6.07 9.78 22.54
N VAL A 112 -6.97 9.84 23.52
CA VAL A 112 -8.13 10.75 23.45
C VAL A 112 -7.65 12.16 23.79
N THR A 113 -7.98 13.12 22.92
CA THR A 113 -7.46 14.50 22.89
C THR A 113 -7.73 15.35 24.14
N GLN A 114 -8.34 14.82 25.20
CA GLN A 114 -8.75 15.62 26.36
C GLN A 114 -7.81 15.59 27.57
N HIS A 115 -6.86 14.66 27.71
CA HIS A 115 -5.92 14.68 28.85
C HIS A 115 -4.47 14.59 28.39
N GLN A 116 -3.74 15.70 28.57
CA GLN A 116 -2.35 15.89 28.13
C GLN A 116 -1.30 15.13 28.96
N HIS A 117 -1.67 14.42 30.03
CA HIS A 117 -0.73 13.69 30.87
C HIS A 117 -0.96 12.18 30.80
N ILE A 118 -0.48 11.57 29.72
CA ILE A 118 -0.22 10.12 29.70
C ILE A 118 1.22 9.93 29.23
N THR A 119 2.15 10.00 30.18
CA THR A 119 3.54 9.60 30.02
C THR A 119 3.62 8.07 30.04
N ILE A 120 3.19 7.38 28.98
CA ILE A 120 3.47 5.94 28.84
C ILE A 120 4.79 5.80 28.10
N ALA A 121 5.88 5.82 28.87
CA ALA A 121 7.24 5.59 28.39
C ALA A 121 7.54 4.12 28.03
N THR A 122 6.57 3.21 28.14
CA THR A 122 6.78 1.76 27.98
C THR A 122 5.80 1.12 26.99
N GLY A 123 5.93 1.47 25.71
CA GLY A 123 5.14 0.86 24.62
C GLY A 123 5.60 1.31 23.23
N MET A 124 5.18 0.59 22.20
CA MET A 124 5.40 1.01 20.81
C MET A 124 4.38 2.09 20.44
N LYS A 125 4.87 3.27 20.08
CA LYS A 125 4.04 4.40 19.63
C LYS A 125 3.82 4.30 18.13
N VAL A 126 2.58 4.44 17.69
CA VAL A 126 2.20 4.48 16.27
C VAL A 126 1.37 5.73 16.01
N GLU A 127 1.94 6.67 15.28
CA GLU A 127 1.24 7.86 14.78
C GLU A 127 0.64 7.53 13.42
N VAL A 128 -0.59 7.99 13.19
CA VAL A 128 -1.37 7.74 11.99
C VAL A 128 -1.96 9.05 11.51
N GLU A 129 -1.71 9.42 10.27
CA GLU A 129 -2.33 10.56 9.62
C GLU A 129 -2.98 10.14 8.32
N ILE A 130 -4.26 10.47 8.12
CA ILE A 130 -4.94 10.21 6.85
C ILE A 130 -4.45 11.23 5.82
N VAL A 131 -3.81 10.78 4.74
CA VAL A 131 -3.15 11.68 3.77
C VAL A 131 -3.79 11.68 2.39
N GLY A 132 -4.65 10.70 2.10
CA GLY A 132 -5.35 10.67 0.83
C GLY A 132 -6.32 9.51 0.71
N ALA A 133 -7.44 9.74 0.03
CA ALA A 133 -8.39 8.71 -0.32
C ALA A 133 -8.40 8.47 -1.84
N GLY A 134 -8.12 7.22 -2.23
CA GLY A 134 -8.25 6.75 -3.60
C GLY A 134 -9.57 6.02 -3.82
N MET A 135 -9.75 5.52 -5.04
CA MET A 135 -10.97 4.82 -5.44
C MET A 135 -11.07 3.41 -4.84
N ILE A 136 -9.93 2.86 -4.43
CA ILE A 136 -9.73 1.42 -4.15
C ILE A 136 -9.09 1.20 -2.78
N GLY A 137 -8.64 2.28 -2.16
CA GLY A 137 -8.14 2.26 -0.80
C GLY A 137 -7.90 3.67 -0.28
N ARG A 138 -7.54 3.74 1.00
CA ARG A 138 -7.13 4.96 1.67
C ARG A 138 -5.68 4.83 2.11
N VAL A 139 -4.93 5.91 1.99
CA VAL A 139 -3.53 5.98 2.39
C VAL A 139 -3.43 6.79 3.68
N ALA A 140 -2.69 6.24 4.63
CA ALA A 140 -2.28 6.91 5.84
C ALA A 140 -0.76 6.97 5.91
N ARG A 141 -0.23 8.08 6.43
CA ARG A 141 1.16 8.16 6.87
C ARG A 141 1.27 7.51 8.24
N LEU A 142 2.13 6.51 8.38
CA LEU A 142 2.44 5.89 9.67
C LEU A 142 3.83 6.29 10.12
N ARG A 143 3.97 6.57 11.41
CA ARG A 143 5.27 6.69 12.08
C ARG A 143 5.31 5.78 13.29
N ILE A 144 6.29 4.88 13.35
CA ILE A 144 6.45 3.92 14.45
C ILE A 144 7.67 4.34 15.28
N ASN A 145 7.49 4.53 16.59
CA ASN A 145 8.54 4.89 17.56
C ASN A 145 9.41 6.08 17.11
N ASP A 146 8.79 7.12 16.57
CA ASP A 146 9.47 8.32 16.07
C ASP A 146 10.50 8.02 14.95
N GLY A 147 10.39 6.86 14.30
CA GLY A 147 11.21 6.46 13.17
C GLY A 147 10.79 7.12 11.85
N GLN A 148 11.13 6.47 10.73
CA GLN A 148 10.78 6.96 9.40
C GLN A 148 9.27 6.91 9.13
N ASP A 149 8.79 7.86 8.34
CA ASP A 149 7.43 7.82 7.80
C ASP A 149 7.26 6.65 6.83
N LEU A 150 6.09 6.03 6.87
CA LEU A 150 5.69 4.91 6.02
C LEU A 150 4.36 5.23 5.36
N ALA A 151 4.18 4.77 4.12
CA ALA A 151 2.89 4.82 3.45
C ALA A 151 2.11 3.53 3.72
N PHE A 152 1.02 3.63 4.49
CA PHE A 152 0.10 2.53 4.75
C PHE A 152 -1.15 2.67 3.91
N LYS A 153 -1.41 1.69 3.05
CA LYS A 153 -2.59 1.65 2.21
C LYS A 153 -3.55 0.58 2.71
N ALA A 154 -4.76 0.97 3.06
CA ALA A 154 -5.87 0.07 3.38
C ALA A 154 -6.80 -0.07 2.17
N PHE A 155 -7.14 -1.28 1.77
CA PHE A 155 -8.00 -1.54 0.60
C PHE A 155 -9.49 -1.60 0.98
N PHE A 156 -10.39 -1.04 0.17
CA PHE A 156 -11.83 -0.98 0.47
C PHE A 156 -12.63 -2.24 0.10
N ASP A 157 -12.17 -2.98 -0.91
CA ASP A 157 -12.77 -4.24 -1.35
C ASP A 157 -11.67 -5.28 -1.58
N PRO A 158 -11.07 -5.79 -0.50
CA PRO A 158 -9.93 -6.69 -0.61
C PRO A 158 -10.29 -8.04 -1.22
N ASP A 159 -11.57 -8.40 -1.34
CA ASP A 159 -11.99 -9.65 -1.97
C ASP A 159 -12.14 -9.54 -3.50
N PHE A 160 -12.18 -8.32 -4.04
CA PHE A 160 -12.27 -8.11 -5.48
C PHE A 160 -10.91 -8.29 -6.16
N VAL A 161 -10.78 -9.37 -6.94
CA VAL A 161 -9.55 -9.67 -7.69
C VAL A 161 -9.46 -8.79 -8.93
N TRP A 162 -8.55 -7.82 -8.87
CA TRP A 162 -8.40 -6.76 -9.87
C TRP A 162 -7.00 -6.14 -9.85
N GLN A 163 -6.54 -5.54 -10.97
CA GLN A 163 -5.17 -4.99 -11.10
C GLN A 163 -4.84 -3.80 -10.18
N HIS A 164 -5.85 -3.26 -9.50
CA HIS A 164 -5.68 -2.15 -8.57
C HIS A 164 -6.01 -2.54 -7.12
N GLY A 165 -6.36 -3.80 -6.88
CA GLY A 165 -6.62 -4.34 -5.54
C GLY A 165 -5.37 -4.97 -4.91
N PRO A 166 -5.49 -5.51 -3.68
CA PRO A 166 -4.37 -6.12 -2.96
C PRO A 166 -3.75 -7.29 -3.73
N TRP A 167 -4.57 -8.07 -4.44
CA TRP A 167 -4.12 -9.23 -5.20
C TRP A 167 -3.21 -8.88 -6.39
N ALA A 168 -3.20 -7.62 -6.82
CA ALA A 168 -2.27 -7.14 -7.82
C ALA A 168 -1.10 -6.38 -7.19
N GLU A 169 -1.38 -5.50 -6.23
CA GLU A 169 -0.40 -4.61 -5.62
C GLU A 169 0.62 -5.34 -4.73
N ILE A 170 0.21 -6.41 -4.05
CA ILE A 170 1.10 -7.20 -3.20
C ILE A 170 2.12 -7.99 -4.05
N PRO A 171 1.74 -8.81 -5.04
CA PRO A 171 2.73 -9.56 -5.83
C PRO A 171 3.63 -8.64 -6.66
N ILE A 172 3.12 -7.53 -7.22
CA ILE A 172 4.00 -6.55 -7.88
C ILE A 172 4.96 -5.91 -6.87
N GLY A 173 4.51 -5.56 -5.66
CA GLY A 173 5.38 -5.04 -4.61
C GLY A 173 6.51 -6.00 -4.24
N ILE A 174 6.18 -7.29 -4.07
CA ILE A 174 7.17 -8.34 -3.80
C ILE A 174 8.19 -8.44 -4.95
N ARG A 175 7.72 -8.45 -6.21
CA ARG A 175 8.60 -8.53 -7.39
C ARG A 175 9.48 -7.29 -7.54
N LEU A 176 8.92 -6.08 -7.39
CA LEU A 176 9.66 -4.81 -7.44
C LEU A 176 10.78 -4.78 -6.39
N LYS A 177 10.48 -5.23 -5.16
CA LYS A 177 11.47 -5.34 -4.09
C LYS A 177 12.58 -6.34 -4.44
N ALA A 178 12.22 -7.52 -4.94
CA ALA A 178 13.17 -8.56 -5.33
C ALA A 178 14.13 -8.10 -6.45
N CYS A 179 13.64 -7.25 -7.35
CA CYS A 179 14.41 -6.68 -8.46
C CYS A 179 15.07 -5.33 -8.14
N GLN A 180 15.00 -4.86 -6.89
CA GLN A 180 15.57 -3.57 -6.46
C GLN A 180 15.10 -2.37 -7.32
N VAL A 181 13.81 -2.35 -7.67
CA VAL A 181 13.20 -1.22 -8.39
C VAL A 181 12.89 -0.13 -7.37
N THR A 182 13.86 0.74 -7.13
CA THR A 182 13.80 1.74 -6.07
C THR A 182 14.04 3.16 -6.56
N LYS A 183 14.54 3.40 -7.78
CA LYS A 183 14.94 4.78 -8.16
C LYS A 183 13.76 5.76 -8.26
N ASP A 184 12.66 5.34 -8.86
CA ASP A 184 11.52 6.20 -9.23
C ASP A 184 10.18 5.69 -8.68
N LEU A 185 10.22 4.71 -7.77
CA LEU A 185 9.09 4.11 -7.07
C LEU A 185 9.39 3.91 -5.58
N PRO A 186 8.36 3.91 -4.70
CA PRO A 186 8.53 3.54 -3.31
C PRO A 186 8.90 2.07 -3.16
N GLU A 187 9.78 1.79 -2.21
CA GLU A 187 10.09 0.41 -1.85
C GLU A 187 8.89 -0.27 -1.16
N PHE A 188 8.55 -1.48 -1.58
CA PHE A 188 7.60 -2.33 -0.87
C PHE A 188 8.23 -2.90 0.40
N LEU A 189 7.56 -2.79 1.55
CA LEU A 189 8.11 -3.28 2.81
C LEU A 189 7.48 -4.62 3.20
N PHE A 190 6.18 -4.64 3.45
CA PHE A 190 5.42 -5.82 3.86
C PHE A 190 3.91 -5.55 3.74
N ALA A 191 3.09 -6.60 3.79
CA ALA A 191 1.64 -6.48 3.64
C ALA A 191 0.85 -7.52 4.45
N GLY A 192 -0.41 -7.20 4.71
CA GLY A 192 -1.46 -8.15 5.01
C GLY A 192 -2.31 -8.43 3.76
N GLN A 193 -3.44 -9.10 3.91
CA GLN A 193 -4.33 -9.38 2.77
C GLN A 193 -5.14 -8.15 2.31
N ASP A 194 -5.38 -7.22 3.23
CA ASP A 194 -6.25 -6.06 3.10
C ASP A 194 -5.52 -4.73 3.31
N TRP A 195 -4.20 -4.77 3.49
CA TRP A 195 -3.35 -3.59 3.59
C TRP A 195 -1.93 -3.86 3.09
N ALA A 196 -1.23 -2.79 2.68
CA ALA A 196 0.17 -2.84 2.27
C ALA A 196 0.94 -1.65 2.86
N VAL A 197 2.21 -1.88 3.21
CA VAL A 197 3.13 -0.85 3.68
C VAL A 197 4.24 -0.64 2.66
N TRP A 198 4.40 0.61 2.27
CA TRP A 198 5.41 1.10 1.33
C TRP A 198 6.27 2.16 2.03
N GLU A 199 7.44 2.39 1.46
CA GLU A 199 8.24 3.57 1.75
C GLU A 199 7.42 4.86 1.57
N TRP A 200 7.57 5.82 2.49
CA TRP A 200 7.05 7.17 2.29
C TRP A 200 8.01 7.99 1.42
N ILE A 201 7.51 8.51 0.30
CA ILE A 201 8.29 9.41 -0.56
C ILE A 201 8.06 10.85 -0.11
N TYR A 202 9.12 11.52 0.34
CA TYR A 202 9.03 12.93 0.68
C TYR A 202 8.98 13.81 -0.58
N PRO A 203 8.40 15.02 -0.50
CA PRO A 203 8.33 15.92 -1.65
C PRO A 203 9.68 16.27 -2.28
N HIS A 204 10.76 16.26 -1.48
CA HIS A 204 12.12 16.58 -1.91
C HIS A 204 12.91 15.35 -2.41
N THR A 205 12.38 14.14 -2.25
CA THR A 205 13.03 12.92 -2.73
C THR A 205 13.06 12.93 -4.26
N ASN A 206 14.22 12.65 -4.84
CA ASN A 206 14.38 12.59 -6.30
C ASN A 206 15.10 11.29 -6.69
N PRO A 207 14.95 10.82 -7.94
CA PRO A 207 15.60 9.58 -8.37
C PRO A 207 17.13 9.59 -8.24
N GLN A 208 17.75 10.76 -8.39
CA GLN A 208 19.21 10.91 -8.34
C GLN A 208 19.76 10.80 -6.92
N SER A 209 18.97 11.10 -5.88
CA SER A 209 19.40 10.92 -4.49
C SER A 209 19.47 9.45 -4.07
N ARG A 210 18.91 8.53 -4.87
CA ARG A 210 18.95 7.09 -4.62
C ARG A 210 20.16 6.47 -5.32
N LYS A 211 21.15 6.05 -4.52
CA LYS A 211 22.44 5.54 -5.01
C LYS A 211 22.33 4.17 -5.70
N GLU A 212 21.41 3.33 -5.24
CA GLU A 212 21.29 1.93 -5.66
C GLU A 212 19.94 1.65 -6.32
N GLY A 213 19.85 0.51 -6.99
CA GLY A 213 18.63 0.01 -7.66
C GLY A 213 18.45 0.50 -9.11
N ILE A 214 17.36 0.03 -9.72
CA ILE A 214 17.00 0.31 -11.11
C ILE A 214 15.74 1.18 -11.19
N THR A 215 15.50 1.78 -12.35
CA THR A 215 14.25 2.49 -12.63
C THR A 215 13.13 1.53 -12.99
N TYR A 216 11.89 1.97 -12.81
CA TYR A 216 10.73 1.24 -13.24
C TYR A 216 10.74 1.00 -14.74
N GLU A 217 11.20 1.96 -15.53
CA GLU A 217 11.25 1.79 -16.99
C GLU A 217 12.15 0.62 -17.40
N GLN A 218 13.35 0.52 -16.82
CA GLN A 218 14.26 -0.60 -17.08
C GLN A 218 13.59 -1.94 -16.71
N PHE A 219 12.97 -2.00 -15.53
CA PHE A 219 12.26 -3.19 -15.08
C PHE A 219 11.05 -3.53 -15.97
N ALA A 220 10.24 -2.55 -16.34
CA ALA A 220 9.05 -2.72 -17.15
C ALA A 220 9.36 -3.19 -18.58
N GLN A 221 10.49 -2.79 -19.14
CA GLN A 221 10.96 -3.29 -20.44
C GLN A 221 11.30 -4.78 -20.37
N VAL A 222 12.04 -5.21 -19.35
CA VAL A 222 12.40 -6.63 -19.13
C VAL A 222 11.17 -7.48 -18.85
N GLU A 223 10.24 -6.97 -18.06
CA GLU A 223 9.04 -7.69 -17.64
C GLU A 223 7.85 -7.51 -18.60
N GLY A 224 7.94 -6.70 -19.65
CA GLY A 224 6.81 -6.42 -20.54
C GLY A 224 5.59 -5.83 -19.81
N LEU A 225 5.82 -4.79 -18.99
CA LEU A 225 4.79 -4.15 -18.19
C LEU A 225 4.25 -2.87 -18.84
N THR A 226 3.06 -2.47 -18.41
CA THR A 226 2.44 -1.18 -18.72
C THR A 226 3.37 -0.03 -18.32
N LYS A 227 3.50 1.01 -19.15
CA LYS A 227 4.10 2.27 -18.68
C LYS A 227 3.26 2.88 -17.55
N LEU A 228 3.92 3.58 -16.62
CA LEU A 228 3.20 4.34 -15.58
C LEU A 228 2.32 5.40 -16.25
N ASN A 229 1.10 5.59 -15.76
CA ASN A 229 0.15 6.53 -16.34
C ASN A 229 0.56 7.99 -16.02
N PRO A 230 1.05 8.77 -17.01
CA PRO A 230 1.53 10.12 -16.77
C PRO A 230 0.40 11.11 -16.48
N LEU A 231 -0.86 10.76 -16.81
CA LEU A 231 -2.01 11.65 -16.60
C LEU A 231 -2.45 11.73 -15.14
N ASN A 232 -2.01 10.80 -14.29
CA ASN A 232 -2.38 10.79 -12.87
C ASN A 232 -1.34 11.57 -12.05
N HIS A 233 -1.23 12.87 -12.30
CA HIS A 233 -0.22 13.75 -11.70
C HIS A 233 -0.24 13.75 -10.16
N SER A 234 -1.40 13.55 -9.52
CA SER A 234 -1.51 13.44 -8.07
C SER A 234 -0.77 12.23 -7.48
N ASN A 235 -0.44 11.24 -8.30
CA ASN A 235 0.35 10.09 -7.89
C ASN A 235 1.85 10.29 -8.13
N TYR A 236 2.32 11.52 -8.38
CA TYR A 236 3.73 11.83 -8.55
C TYR A 236 4.16 12.95 -7.61
N ASN A 237 5.41 12.87 -7.16
CA ASN A 237 6.04 14.00 -6.48
C ASN A 237 6.60 15.02 -7.52
N PRO A 238 7.12 16.18 -7.07
CA PRO A 238 7.68 17.20 -7.97
C PRO A 238 8.85 16.73 -8.86
N TYR A 239 9.52 15.64 -8.50
CA TYR A 239 10.62 15.03 -9.25
C TYR A 239 10.18 13.85 -10.12
N ASN A 240 8.87 13.73 -10.38
CA ASN A 240 8.26 12.68 -11.18
C ASN A 240 8.50 11.26 -10.64
N MET A 241 8.75 11.13 -9.33
CA MET A 241 8.71 9.83 -8.66
C MET A 241 7.26 9.42 -8.45
N ARG A 242 6.93 8.19 -8.81
CA ARG A 242 5.58 7.66 -8.66
C ARG A 242 5.35 7.26 -7.20
N LEU A 243 4.25 7.71 -6.61
CA LEU A 243 3.89 7.52 -5.20
C LEU A 243 3.04 6.27 -4.94
N ASP A 244 2.28 5.81 -5.94
CA ASP A 244 1.37 4.67 -5.83
C ASP A 244 1.60 3.68 -6.99
N PRO A 245 2.09 2.47 -6.73
CA PRO A 245 2.35 1.46 -7.75
C PRO A 245 1.06 0.78 -8.27
N GLY A 246 -0.12 1.18 -7.79
CA GLY A 246 -1.40 0.66 -8.26
C GLY A 246 -1.58 0.76 -9.78
N GLY A 247 -2.01 -0.35 -10.38
CA GLY A 247 -2.29 -0.46 -11.82
C GLY A 247 -1.14 -0.93 -12.70
N ILE A 248 0.04 -1.23 -12.12
CA ILE A 248 1.12 -1.91 -12.84
C ILE A 248 0.70 -3.35 -13.16
N GLN A 249 0.82 -3.76 -14.42
CA GLN A 249 0.48 -5.11 -14.88
C GLN A 249 1.19 -5.43 -16.21
N LYS A 250 1.18 -6.70 -16.63
CA LYS A 250 1.67 -7.11 -17.96
C LYS A 250 0.91 -6.37 -19.04
N GLU A 251 1.62 -5.88 -20.06
CA GLU A 251 1.00 -5.33 -21.26
C GLU A 251 0.69 -6.48 -22.22
N TYR A 252 -0.57 -6.60 -22.64
CA TYR A 252 -1.02 -7.60 -23.61
C TYR A 252 -2.21 -7.06 -24.40
N TRP A 253 -2.47 -7.65 -25.56
CA TRP A 253 -3.57 -7.25 -26.42
C TRP A 253 -4.92 -7.53 -25.76
N GLY A 254 -5.85 -6.57 -25.81
CA GLY A 254 -7.15 -6.67 -25.14
C GLY A 254 -7.17 -6.33 -23.64
N ARG A 255 -6.00 -6.12 -23.00
CA ARG A 255 -5.88 -5.71 -21.58
C ARG A 255 -6.79 -4.54 -21.23
N ARG A 256 -6.74 -3.48 -22.04
CA ARG A 256 -7.51 -2.24 -21.79
C ARG A 256 -9.01 -2.48 -21.75
N PHE A 257 -9.52 -3.38 -22.59
CA PHE A 257 -10.92 -3.76 -22.61
C PHE A 257 -11.29 -4.61 -21.38
N HIS A 258 -10.44 -5.59 -21.03
CA HIS A 258 -10.61 -6.37 -19.80
C HIS A 258 -10.63 -5.47 -18.55
N ASP A 259 -9.70 -4.50 -18.46
CA ASP A 259 -9.62 -3.53 -17.37
C ASP A 259 -10.87 -2.66 -17.27
N PHE A 260 -11.40 -2.23 -18.42
CA PHE A 260 -12.62 -1.44 -18.50
C PHE A 260 -13.83 -2.23 -17.96
N LEU A 261 -14.02 -3.48 -18.40
CA LEU A 261 -15.09 -4.34 -17.90
C LEU A 261 -14.98 -4.62 -16.41
N ARG A 262 -13.78 -4.97 -15.92
CA ARG A 262 -13.54 -5.18 -14.48
C ARG A 262 -13.79 -3.90 -13.67
N GLY A 263 -13.43 -2.75 -14.22
CA GLY A 263 -13.72 -1.44 -13.64
C GLY A 263 -15.22 -1.19 -13.50
N ILE A 264 -16.01 -1.46 -14.55
CA ILE A 264 -17.48 -1.35 -14.48
C ILE A 264 -18.04 -2.24 -13.37
N ILE A 265 -17.64 -3.50 -13.32
CA ILE A 265 -18.11 -4.45 -12.29
C ILE A 265 -17.77 -3.93 -10.89
N PHE A 266 -16.54 -3.45 -10.68
CA PHE A 266 -16.09 -2.90 -9.41
C PHE A 266 -16.95 -1.70 -8.98
N TYR A 267 -17.13 -0.70 -9.86
CA TYR A 267 -17.92 0.48 -9.51
C TYR A 267 -19.40 0.18 -9.34
N GLY A 268 -19.94 -0.79 -10.08
CA GLY A 268 -21.29 -1.29 -9.86
C GLY A 268 -21.45 -1.88 -8.46
N LYS A 269 -20.52 -2.75 -8.04
CA LYS A 269 -20.50 -3.31 -6.67
C LYS A 269 -20.34 -2.24 -5.61
N LYS A 270 -19.45 -1.27 -5.85
CA LYS A 270 -19.18 -0.17 -4.92
C LYS A 270 -20.41 0.72 -4.74
N ALA A 271 -21.05 1.13 -5.84
CA ALA A 271 -22.27 1.92 -5.81
C ALA A 271 -23.42 1.17 -5.11
N HIS A 272 -23.52 -0.15 -5.30
CA HIS A 272 -24.48 -0.97 -4.57
C HIS A 272 -24.20 -1.01 -3.06
N ARG A 273 -22.93 -1.12 -2.64
CA ARG A 273 -22.54 -1.20 -1.22
C ARG A 273 -22.61 0.13 -0.48
N GLU A 274 -22.14 1.20 -1.10
CA GLU A 274 -21.89 2.50 -0.47
C GLU A 274 -22.86 3.59 -0.96
N GLY A 275 -23.76 3.25 -1.90
CA GLY A 275 -24.60 4.20 -2.59
C GLY A 275 -23.85 5.06 -3.61
N PHE A 276 -24.58 5.91 -4.33
CA PHE A 276 -24.03 6.85 -5.30
C PHE A 276 -23.17 7.96 -4.68
N GLN A 277 -23.23 8.14 -3.35
CA GLN A 277 -22.35 9.07 -2.64
C GLN A 277 -20.87 8.70 -2.78
N SER A 278 -20.56 7.41 -2.91
CA SER A 278 -19.20 6.93 -3.21
C SER A 278 -18.66 7.43 -4.57
N LEU A 279 -19.56 7.86 -5.47
CA LEU A 279 -19.20 8.39 -6.78
C LEU A 279 -18.98 9.92 -6.79
N THR A 280 -19.28 10.62 -5.70
CA THR A 280 -19.11 12.09 -5.61
C THR A 280 -17.65 12.50 -5.82
N LEU A 281 -16.70 11.63 -5.48
CA LEU A 281 -15.27 11.78 -5.79
C LEU A 281 -14.99 11.90 -7.30
N TYR A 282 -15.82 11.33 -8.18
CA TYR A 282 -15.69 11.42 -9.65
C TYR A 282 -16.33 12.67 -10.25
N MET A 283 -17.23 13.32 -9.54
CA MET A 283 -17.93 14.51 -10.01
C MET A 283 -17.07 15.78 -9.85
N LYS A 284 -15.88 15.68 -9.24
CA LYS A 284 -14.91 16.78 -9.24
C LYS A 284 -14.41 17.03 -10.67
N VAL A 285 -14.37 18.29 -11.09
CA VAL A 285 -13.99 18.71 -12.45
C VAL A 285 -12.66 18.09 -12.91
N ASN A 286 -11.66 18.04 -12.03
CA ASN A 286 -10.35 17.44 -12.34
C ASN A 286 -10.43 15.92 -12.61
N MET A 287 -11.29 15.21 -11.88
CA MET A 287 -11.52 13.78 -12.09
C MET A 287 -12.33 13.52 -13.36
N LEU A 288 -13.32 14.37 -13.66
CA LEU A 288 -14.08 14.28 -14.90
C LEU A 288 -13.16 14.49 -16.12
N ARG A 289 -12.30 15.52 -16.08
CA ARG A 289 -11.29 15.78 -17.12
C ARG A 289 -10.33 14.59 -17.28
N TYR A 290 -9.85 14.03 -16.17
CA TYR A 290 -9.01 12.83 -16.20
C TYR A 290 -9.73 11.62 -16.82
N LEU A 291 -11.00 11.39 -16.46
CA LEU A 291 -11.82 10.31 -17.04
C LEU A 291 -12.02 10.51 -18.55
N CYS A 292 -12.34 11.72 -19.00
CA CYS A 292 -12.45 12.05 -20.42
C CYS A 292 -11.13 11.79 -21.16
N LEU A 293 -10.01 12.29 -20.63
CA LEU A 293 -8.69 12.03 -21.23
C LEU A 293 -8.35 10.54 -21.27
N ARG A 294 -8.72 9.79 -20.24
CA ARG A 294 -8.53 8.33 -20.18
C ARG A 294 -9.41 7.60 -21.21
N LEU A 295 -10.64 8.06 -21.45
CA LEU A 295 -11.51 7.54 -22.50
C LEU A 295 -10.94 7.83 -23.90
N ILE A 296 -10.46 9.06 -24.13
CA ILE A 296 -9.77 9.42 -25.39
C ILE A 296 -8.55 8.52 -25.58
N ALA A 297 -7.77 8.28 -24.54
CA ALA A 297 -6.58 7.42 -24.58
C ALA A 297 -6.86 5.95 -24.85
N LEU A 298 -8.03 5.46 -24.43
CA LEU A 298 -8.49 4.11 -24.73
C LEU A 298 -8.73 3.96 -26.24
N ILE A 299 -9.27 4.99 -26.89
CA ILE A 299 -9.58 5.02 -28.33
C ILE A 299 -8.35 5.40 -29.18
N PHE A 300 -7.51 6.33 -28.69
CA PHE A 300 -6.34 6.87 -29.40
C PHE A 300 -5.06 6.73 -28.54
N PRO A 301 -4.39 5.57 -28.58
CA PRO A 301 -3.23 5.29 -27.72
C PRO A 301 -2.04 6.24 -27.91
N LYS A 302 -1.91 6.83 -29.10
CA LYS A 302 -0.81 7.74 -29.48
C LYS A 302 -0.95 9.15 -28.89
N PHE A 303 -2.13 9.51 -28.35
CA PHE A 303 -2.40 10.84 -27.80
C PHE A 303 -1.72 11.10 -26.45
N ILE A 304 -1.22 10.05 -25.78
CA ILE A 304 -0.47 10.14 -24.53
C ILE A 304 0.95 9.62 -24.77
N GLN A 305 1.71 10.30 -25.61
CA GLN A 305 3.16 10.29 -25.45
C GLN A 305 3.53 11.56 -24.70
N PRO A 306 4.20 11.49 -23.54
CA PRO A 306 4.78 12.68 -22.97
C PRO A 306 5.80 13.20 -23.99
N HIS A 307 5.63 14.45 -24.44
CA HIS A 307 6.78 15.24 -24.83
C HIS A 307 7.77 15.11 -23.67
N GLN A 308 8.97 14.60 -23.95
CA GLN A 308 10.12 14.84 -23.09
C GLN A 308 10.30 16.35 -23.04
N ALA A 309 9.65 17.00 -22.09
CA ALA A 309 9.85 18.40 -21.81
C ALA A 309 11.22 18.51 -21.13
N SER A 310 12.18 18.86 -21.98
CA SER A 310 13.46 19.49 -21.68
C SER A 310 13.65 19.88 -20.22
N SER A 311 14.73 19.38 -19.66
CA SER A 311 15.60 20.13 -18.76
C SER A 311 15.83 21.56 -19.27
N ARG A 312 14.93 22.49 -18.95
CA ARG A 312 15.19 23.92 -18.97
C ARG A 312 15.07 24.45 -17.54
N SER A 313 16.25 24.50 -16.92
CA SER A 313 16.66 25.39 -15.85
C SER A 313 15.58 26.32 -15.28
N LEU A 314 15.09 26.00 -14.09
CA LEU A 314 14.82 27.03 -13.10
C LEU A 314 16.16 27.39 -12.43
N ARG A 315 17.03 28.05 -13.20
CA ARG A 315 18.05 28.94 -12.64
C ARG A 315 17.34 30.27 -12.41
N GLY A 316 17.45 30.76 -11.18
CA GLY A 316 17.40 32.18 -10.86
C GLY A 316 16.03 32.83 -10.96
N ARG A 317 15.36 32.92 -9.82
CA ARG A 317 14.80 34.19 -9.35
C ARG A 317 14.92 34.22 -7.83
N THR A 318 16.09 34.65 -7.40
CA THR A 318 16.27 35.38 -6.15
C THR A 318 15.51 36.71 -6.22
N HIS A 319 15.25 37.22 -5.02
CA HIS A 319 14.97 38.60 -4.61
C HIS A 319 13.52 38.92 -4.22
N PRO A 320 13.31 39.80 -3.23
CA PRO A 320 14.12 40.15 -2.06
C PRO A 320 13.58 39.53 -0.76
#